data_AF-A0A7K9SF43-F1
#
_entry.id   AF-A0A7K9SF43-F1
#
_cell.length_a   1.000
_cell.length_b   1.000
_cell.length_c   1.000
_cell.angle_alpha   90.00
_cell.angle_beta   90.00
_cell.angle_gamma   90.00
#
_symmetry.space_group_name_H-M   'P 1'
#
loop_
_entity.id
_entity.type
_entity.pdbx_description
1 polymer ?
#
loop_
_entity_poly.entity_id
_entity_poly.type
_entity_poly.pdbx_seq_one_letter_code
_entity_poly.pdbx_strand_id
1 'polypeptide(L)' 'MRILYQLLLLFFAMLQGAAGQPGPFDPCAAHNGRCFPGICRRPYYWVGTCANGYSCCRK' A
#
# COMPACT_ATOMS: atom_id res chain seq x y z
N MET A 1 22.52 16.07 -25.99
CA MET A 1 21.27 15.28 -25.81
C MET A 1 21.46 14.06 -24.89
N ARG A 2 22.18 14.18 -23.76
CA ARG A 2 22.46 13.06 -22.82
C ARG A 2 22.31 13.46 -21.36
N ILE A 3 22.67 14.72 -21.05
CA ILE A 3 22.48 15.37 -19.76
C ILE A 3 21.01 15.42 -19.31
N LEU A 4 20.07 15.64 -20.24
CA LEU A 4 18.64 15.69 -19.92
C LEU A 4 18.14 14.37 -19.31
N TYR A 5 18.58 13.23 -19.86
CA TYR A 5 18.22 11.90 -19.35
C TYR A 5 18.83 11.62 -17.98
N GLN A 6 20.06 12.08 -17.75
CA GLN A 6 20.74 11.93 -16.46
C GLN A 6 20.05 12.74 -15.36
N LEU A 7 19.64 13.97 -15.67
CA LEU A 7 18.85 14.82 -14.77
C LEU A 7 17.49 14.18 -14.45
N LEU A 8 16.84 13.60 -15.47
CA LEU A 8 15.55 12.92 -15.29
C LEU A 8 15.68 11.70 -14.35
N LEU A 9 16.71 10.87 -14.53
CA LEU A 9 16.97 9.72 -13.65
C LEU A 9 17.21 10.12 -12.19
N LEU A 10 18.01 11.18 -11.97
CA LEU A 10 18.24 11.74 -10.64
C LEU A 10 16.96 12.26 -10.01
N PHE A 11 16.13 12.96 -10.78
CA PHE A 11 14.86 13.49 -10.31
C PHE A 11 13.90 12.37 -9.88
N PHE A 12 13.75 11.31 -10.69
CA PHE A 12 12.96 10.14 -10.32
C PHE A 12 13.51 9.37 -9.11
N ALA A 13 14.83 9.30 -8.96
CA ALA A 13 15.44 8.69 -7.77
C ALA A 13 15.11 9.48 -6.49
N MET A 14 15.10 10.81 -6.54
CA MET A 14 14.70 11.65 -5.40
C MET A 14 13.21 11.53 -5.09
N LEU A 15 12.36 11.40 -6.10
CA LEU A 15 10.91 11.21 -5.95
C LEU A 15 10.54 9.87 -5.27
N GLN A 16 11.33 8.81 -5.45
CA GLN A 16 11.08 7.52 -4.80
C GLN A 16 11.31 7.56 -3.28
N GLY A 17 12.05 8.54 -2.76
CA GLY A 17 12.16 8.79 -1.32
C GLY A 17 10.93 9.47 -0.69
N ALA A 18 10.04 10.06 -1.51
CA ALA A 18 8.80 10.70 -1.07
C ALA A 18 7.58 9.75 -1.16
N ALA A 19 7.68 8.67 -1.94
CA ALA A 19 6.74 7.56 -1.87
C ALA A 19 7.08 6.75 -0.61
N GLY A 20 6.40 7.08 0.49
CA GLY A 20 6.57 6.41 1.78
C GLY A 20 6.63 4.89 1.61
N GLN A 21 7.54 4.27 2.36
CA GLN A 21 7.76 2.83 2.42
C GLN A 21 6.47 2.03 2.19
N PRO A 22 6.52 0.91 1.44
CA PRO A 22 5.50 -0.10 1.61
C PRO A 22 5.58 -0.51 3.08
N GLY A 23 4.62 -0.03 3.87
CA GLY A 23 4.44 -0.42 5.26
C GLY A 23 4.40 -1.95 5.34
N PRO A 24 4.70 -2.51 6.53
CA PRO A 24 4.89 -3.95 6.73
C PRO A 24 3.83 -4.69 5.93
N PHE A 25 4.25 -5.52 4.96
CA PHE A 25 3.41 -6.27 4.04
C PHE A 25 2.10 -6.66 4.72
N ASP A 26 1.08 -5.82 4.60
CA ASP A 26 -0.20 -6.13 5.20
C ASP A 26 -0.76 -7.18 4.25
N PRO A 27 -0.91 -8.45 4.68
CA PRO A 27 -1.47 -9.50 3.81
C PRO A 27 -2.83 -9.04 3.24
N CYS A 28 -3.51 -8.15 3.97
CA CYS A 28 -4.71 -7.47 3.52
C CYS A 28 -4.53 -6.66 2.23
N ALA A 29 -3.47 -5.86 2.11
CA ALA A 29 -3.19 -5.05 0.93
C ALA A 29 -2.85 -5.94 -0.28
N ALA A 30 -2.15 -7.06 -0.07
CA ALA A 30 -1.88 -8.05 -1.11
C ALA A 30 -3.17 -8.67 -1.68
N HIS A 31 -4.22 -8.77 -0.86
CA HIS A 31 -5.55 -9.22 -1.28
C HIS A 31 -6.46 -8.09 -1.79
N ASN A 32 -5.95 -6.87 -2.03
CA ASN A 32 -6.77 -5.67 -2.33
C ASN A 32 -7.87 -5.42 -1.29
N GLY A 33 -7.64 -5.85 -0.05
CA GLY A 33 -8.49 -5.60 1.10
C GLY A 33 -8.13 -4.30 1.80
N ARG A 34 -9.02 -3.84 2.68
CA ARG A 34 -8.81 -2.71 3.58
C ARG A 34 -8.95 -3.16 5.02
N CYS A 35 -8.07 -2.65 5.87
CA CYS A 35 -8.14 -2.88 7.31
C CYS A 35 -9.21 -1.96 7.91
N PHE A 36 -10.24 -2.55 8.52
CA PHE A 36 -11.27 -1.83 9.27
C PHE A 36 -11.20 -2.19 10.76
N PRO A 37 -11.28 -1.20 11.67
CA PRO A 37 -11.46 -1.48 13.08
C PRO A 37 -12.86 -2.10 13.30
N GLY A 38 -12.93 -3.30 13.88
CA GLY A 38 -14.17 -4.03 14.11
C GLY A 38 -14.51 -5.04 13.00
N ILE A 39 -15.78 -5.15 12.62
CA ILE A 39 -16.28 -6.12 11.63
C ILE A 39 -16.39 -5.52 10.22
N CYS A 40 -16.30 -6.36 9.19
CA CYS A 40 -16.49 -5.94 7.81
C CYS A 40 -17.96 -5.56 7.56
N ARG A 41 -18.18 -4.32 7.08
CA ARG A 41 -19.51 -3.87 6.66
C ARG A 41 -19.77 -4.30 5.23
N ARG A 42 -21.01 -4.74 4.93
CA ARG A 42 -21.43 -5.02 3.55
C ARG A 42 -21.15 -3.82 2.63
N PRO A 43 -20.67 -4.04 1.40
CA PRO A 43 -20.52 -5.32 0.70
C PRO A 43 -19.20 -6.08 1.00
N TYR A 44 -18.37 -5.62 1.93
CA TYR A 44 -17.06 -6.21 2.17
C TYR A 44 -17.16 -7.48 3.03
N TYR A 45 -16.45 -8.53 2.65
CA TYR A 45 -16.30 -9.80 3.39
C TYR A 45 -14.97 -9.87 4.14
N TRP A 46 -14.98 -10.58 5.26
CA TRP A 46 -13.79 -10.81 6.08
C TRP A 46 -12.87 -11.84 5.41
N VAL A 47 -11.59 -11.49 5.26
CA VAL A 47 -10.56 -12.36 4.66
C VAL A 47 -9.41 -12.66 5.61
N GLY A 48 -9.33 -11.98 6.75
CA GLY A 48 -8.27 -12.19 7.73
C GLY A 48 -8.15 -11.01 8.69
N THR A 49 -7.03 -10.96 9.39
CA THR A 49 -6.70 -9.91 10.36
C THR A 49 -5.44 -9.19 9.91
N CYS A 50 -5.43 -7.86 9.97
CA CYS A 50 -4.25 -7.05 9.70
C CYS A 50 -3.27 -7.09 10.88
N ALA A 51 -2.01 -6.67 10.65
CA ALA A 51 -0.97 -6.69 11.69
C ALA A 51 -1.35 -5.89 12.96
N ASN A 52 -2.21 -4.88 12.81
CA ASN A 52 -2.71 -4.02 13.89
C ASN A 52 -3.91 -4.63 14.67
N GLY A 53 -4.31 -5.87 14.40
CA GLY A 53 -5.48 -6.51 15.01
C GLY A 53 -6.83 -6.11 14.41
N TYR A 54 -6.83 -5.32 13.32
CA TYR A 54 -8.03 -4.93 12.58
C TYR A 54 -8.50 -6.03 11.63
N SER A 55 -9.79 -6.02 11.28
CA SER A 55 -10.32 -6.95 10.28
C SER A 55 -9.90 -6.52 8.88
N CYS A 56 -9.32 -7.44 8.13
CA CYS A 56 -9.12 -7.27 6.71
C CYS A 56 -10.42 -7.57 5.95
N CYS A 57 -10.93 -6.55 5.27
CA CYS A 57 -12.20 -6.62 4.54
C CYS A 57 -11.97 -6.41 3.05
N ARG A 58 -12.46 -7.33 2.23
CA ARG A 58 -12.37 -7.28 0.77
C ARG A 58 -13.76 -7.13 0.16
N LYS A 59 -13.88 -6.34 -0.91
CA LYS A 59 -15.15 -6.18 -1.64
C LYS A 59 -15.44 -7.41 -2.49
#